data_AF-A0A0U3LV60-F1
#
_entry.id   AF-A0A0U3LV60-F1
#
_cell.length_a   1.000
_cell.length_b   1.000
_cell.length_c   1.000
_cell.angle_alpha   90.00
_cell.angle_beta   90.00
_cell.angle_gamma   90.00
#
_symmetry.space_group_name_H-M   'P 1'
#
loop_
_entity.id
_entity.type
_entity.pdbx_description
1 polymer ?
#
loop_
_entity_poly.entity_id
_entity_poly.type
_entity_poly.pdbx_seq_one_letter_code
_entity_poly.pdbx_strand_id
1 'polypeptide(L)' 'MDAIQQHMLDTYRAAQLSEPAPPPPGRHDRAVLRDLYRHWLRHPPTRGPRDHSSPSSAPPGPSGA' A
#
# COMPACT_ATOMS: atom_id res chain seq x y z
N MET A 1 -23.71 -6.83 1.81
CA MET A 1 -23.29 -7.26 0.46
C MET A 1 -21.88 -6.75 0.23
N ASP A 2 -20.93 -7.65 -0.03
CA ASP A 2 -19.55 -7.31 -0.41
C ASP A 2 -19.38 -7.27 -1.95
N ALA A 3 -18.34 -6.60 -2.46
CA ALA A 3 -18.06 -6.46 -3.88
C ALA A 3 -17.88 -7.81 -4.59
N ILE A 4 -17.28 -8.81 -3.92
CA ILE A 4 -17.17 -10.17 -4.46
C ILE A 4 -18.57 -10.79 -4.58
N GLN A 5 -19.38 -10.70 -3.52
CA GLN A 5 -20.74 -11.28 -3.49
C GLN A 5 -21.64 -10.66 -4.56
N GLN A 6 -21.60 -9.33 -4.70
CA GLN A 6 -22.34 -8.61 -5.74
C GLN A 6 -21.87 -9.01 -7.14
N HIS A 7 -20.55 -9.11 -7.36
CA HIS A 7 -20.00 -9.54 -8.63
C HIS A 7 -20.46 -10.95 -9.03
N MET A 8 -20.58 -11.88 -8.07
CA MET A 8 -21.13 -13.21 -8.36
C MET A 8 -22.58 -13.14 -8.85
N LEU A 9 -23.42 -12.33 -8.20
CA LEU A 9 -24.82 -12.15 -8.59
C LEU A 9 -24.95 -11.48 -9.96
N ASP A 10 -24.15 -10.44 -10.22
CA ASP A 10 -24.19 -9.71 -11.49
C ASP A 10 -23.68 -10.58 -12.65
N THR A 11 -22.67 -11.42 -12.41
CA THR A 11 -22.19 -12.38 -13.41
C THR A 11 -23.24 -13.42 -13.74
N TYR A 12 -23.94 -13.95 -12.72
CA TYR A 12 -25.04 -14.87 -12.93
C TYR A 12 -26.18 -14.23 -13.73
N ARG A 13 -26.57 -12.99 -13.40
CA ARG A 13 -27.58 -12.25 -14.15
C ARG A 13 -27.15 -12.01 -15.60
N ALA A 14 -25.90 -11.62 -15.83
CA ALA A 14 -25.37 -11.38 -17.17
C ALA A 14 -25.42 -12.67 -18.03
N ALA A 15 -25.03 -13.81 -17.44
CA ALA A 15 -25.11 -15.11 -18.11
C ALA A 15 -26.56 -15.47 -18.50
N GLN A 16 -27.53 -15.23 -17.61
CA GLN A 16 -28.94 -15.48 -17.89
C GLN A 16 -29.52 -14.59 -19.00
N LEU A 17 -29.02 -13.36 -19.13
CA LEU A 17 -29.46 -12.39 -20.14
C LEU A 17 -28.62 -12.42 -21.43
N SER A 18 -27.62 -13.31 -21.52
CA SER A 18 -26.62 -13.33 -22.60
C SER A 18 -25.86 -12.00 -22.75
N GLU A 19 -25.71 -11.27 -21.65
CA GLU A 19 -24.97 -10.01 -21.57
C GLU A 19 -23.49 -10.30 -21.23
N PRO A 20 -22.56 -9.41 -21.63
CA PRO A 20 -21.15 -9.56 -21.28
C PRO A 20 -20.94 -9.52 -19.76
N ALA A 21 -20.03 -10.37 -19.28
CA ALA A 21 -19.74 -10.45 -17.85
C ALA A 21 -19.18 -9.11 -17.31
N PRO A 22 -19.62 -8.69 -16.10
CA PRO A 22 -19.13 -7.46 -15.50
C PRO A 22 -17.61 -7.54 -15.24
N PRO A 23 -16.89 -6.41 -15.27
CA PRO A 23 -15.46 -6.41 -14.98
C PRO A 23 -15.19 -6.92 -13.56
N PRO A 24 -14.16 -7.75 -13.35
CA PRO A 24 -13.83 -8.25 -12.03
C PRO A 24 -13.52 -7.11 -11.05
N PRO A 25 -14.01 -7.20 -9.80
CA PRO A 25 -13.68 -6.23 -8.77
C PRO A 25 -12.17 -6.19 -8.53
N GLY A 26 -11.66 -5.01 -8.15
CA GLY A 26 -10.24 -4.81 -7.86
C GLY A 26 -9.31 -4.66 -9.07
N ARG A 27 -9.83 -4.60 -10.32
CA ARG A 27 -9.00 -4.26 -11.50
C ARG A 27 -8.35 -2.88 -11.37
N HIS A 28 -9.09 -1.90 -10.87
CA HIS A 28 -8.58 -0.54 -10.67
C HIS A 28 -7.53 -0.51 -9.55
N ASP A 29 -7.83 -1.13 -8.41
CA ASP A 29 -6.91 -1.18 -7.26
C ASP A 29 -5.58 -1.85 -7.62
N ARG A 30 -5.61 -2.96 -8.39
CA ARG A 30 -4.38 -3.59 -8.90
C ARG A 30 -3.59 -2.65 -9.82
N ALA A 31 -4.26 -1.87 -10.66
CA ALA A 31 -3.58 -0.90 -11.52
C ALA A 31 -2.92 0.21 -10.70
N VAL A 32 -3.63 0.73 -9.70
CA VAL A 32 -3.14 1.75 -8.77
C VAL A 32 -1.96 1.23 -7.95
N LEU A 33 -2.06 0.03 -7.36
CA LEU A 33 -0.96 -0.58 -6.59
C LEU A 33 0.27 -0.84 -7.47
N ARG A 34 0.07 -1.29 -8.71
CA ARG A 34 1.17 -1.49 -9.66
C ARG A 34 1.83 -0.16 -10.03
N ASP A 35 1.06 0.90 -10.21
CA ASP A 35 1.60 2.23 -10.53
C ASP A 35 2.36 2.82 -9.34
N LEU A 36 1.78 2.70 -8.14
CA LEU A 36 2.44 3.07 -6.89
C LEU A 36 3.76 2.30 -6.74
N TYR A 37 3.76 0.99 -6.91
CA TYR A 37 4.99 0.19 -6.85
C TYR A 37 6.06 0.67 -7.84
N ARG A 38 5.67 0.98 -9.08
CA ARG A 38 6.58 1.54 -10.10
C ARG A 38 7.10 2.92 -9.70
N HIS A 39 6.24 3.76 -9.13
CA HIS A 39 6.62 5.07 -8.62
C HIS A 39 7.68 4.94 -7.52
N TRP A 40 7.48 4.05 -6.54
CA TRP A 40 8.46 3.80 -5.46
C TRP A 40 9.79 3.24 -5.96
N LEU A 41 9.79 2.42 -7.01
CA LEU A 41 11.03 1.94 -7.63
C LEU A 41 11.80 3.06 -8.35
N ARG A 42 11.09 3.98 -8.99
CA ARG A 42 11.70 5.10 -9.73
C ARG A 42 12.11 6.25 -8.81
N HIS A 43 11.36 6.42 -7.73
CA HIS A 43 11.56 7.43 -6.72
C HIS A 43 11.72 6.72 -5.39
N PRO A 44 12.89 6.10 -5.15
CA PRO A 44 13.17 5.55 -3.83
C PRO A 44 12.96 6.69 -2.82
N PRO A 45 12.28 6.42 -1.70
CA PRO A 45 12.07 7.44 -0.69
C PRO A 45 13.43 8.00 -0.33
N THR A 46 13.58 9.31 -0.43
CA THR A 46 14.74 9.98 0.18
C THR A 46 14.68 9.63 1.66
N ARG A 47 15.63 8.81 2.10
CA ARG A 47 15.83 8.51 3.52
C ARG A 47 15.90 9.88 4.20
N GLY A 48 14.89 10.21 5.00
CA GLY A 48 14.84 11.48 5.72
C GLY A 48 16.15 11.67 6.49
N PRO A 49 16.58 12.92 6.72
CA PRO A 49 17.80 13.17 7.49
C PRO A 49 17.72 12.36 8.78
N ARG A 50 18.73 11.53 9.02
CA ARG A 50 18.82 10.78 10.28
C ARG A 50 18.72 11.81 11.39
N ASP A 51 17.74 11.67 12.25
CA ASP A 51 17.62 12.48 13.45
C ASP A 51 18.91 12.27 14.27
N HIS A 52 19.84 13.22 14.19
CA HIS A 52 21.09 13.20 14.97
C HIS A 52 20.85 13.52 16.44
N SER A 53 19.60 13.54 16.88
CA SER A 53 19.14 13.63 18.27
C SER A 53 19.42 12.33 19.04
N SER A 54 20.61 11.75 18.89
CA SER A 54 21.13 10.82 19.89
C SER A 54 21.81 11.69 20.95
N PRO A 55 21.24 11.84 22.16
CA PRO A 55 21.94 12.55 23.20
C PRO A 55 23.20 11.76 23.52
N SER A 56 24.35 12.42 23.32
CA SER A 56 25.67 11.94 23.70
C SER A 56 25.60 11.39 25.13
N SER A 57 25.60 10.07 25.26
CA SER A 57 25.77 9.39 26.54
C SER A 57 27.24 9.53 26.94
N ALA A 58 27.64 10.73 27.35
CA ALA A 58 28.92 10.94 27.99
C ALA A 58 28.81 10.36 29.42
N PRO A 59 29.65 9.39 29.82
CA PRO A 59 29.68 8.97 31.21
C PRO A 59 30.24 10.13 32.07
N PRO A 60 29.67 10.40 33.26
CA PRO A 60 30.25 11.37 34.17
C PRO A 60 31.65 10.88 34.58
N GLY A 61 32.67 11.70 34.34
CA GLY A 61 34.04 11.44 34.78
C GLY A 61 34.14 11.39 36.32
N PRO A 62 35.12 10.68 36.88
CA PRO A 62 35.24 10.53 38.33
C PRO A 62 35.64 11.85 38.97
N SER A 63 34.72 12.44 39.75
CA SER A 63 35.04 13.55 40.63
C SER A 63 35.87 13.02 41.81
N GLY A 64 37.16 13.34 41.80
CA GLY A 64 38.06 13.15 42.94
C GLY A 64 38.68 14.48 43.35
N ALA A 65 38.47 14.87 44.61
CA ALA A 65 39.37 15.61 45.52
C ALA A 65 38.60 15.99 46.79
#